data_AF-A0A7W1A6L3-F1
#
_entry.id   AF-A0A7W1A6L3-F1
#
_cell.length_a   1.000
_cell.length_b   1.000
_cell.length_c   1.000
_cell.angle_alpha   90.00
_cell.angle_beta   90.00
_cell.angle_gamma   90.00
#
_symmetry.space_group_name_H-M   'P 1'
#
loop_
_entity.id
_entity.type
_entity.pdbx_description
1 polymer ?
#
loop_
_entity_poly.entity_id
_entity_poly.type
_entity_poly.pdbx_seq_one_letter_code
_entity_poly.pdbx_strand_id
1 'polypeptide(L)'
;VGSGNHYVDVFADERGMIWVGVHFGSRGLGHTIASGFLALSQGKEWGKRVPENEVLLDLSTPVGDAYWALMTLAGEYAHAGREWVASKVVTMLGGRQLDIVHNHHNFAWRERHDGADYIVVRKGATPAFPGQRGFVGGSMGDDAVILEGARDAGEPGTPLQQAALFSTVHGAGRVMSRTEAAGKRSWKTKAIKSPGKISWEMLREWIDARGVVLRGGGLDESPHAYRRLPEVLAAQGETIRVLHTLRPLIVVMAGENEFDPYKD
;
A
#
# COMPACT_ATOMS: atom_id res chain seq x y z
N VAL A 1 -8.16 7.56 8.20
CA VAL A 1 -7.28 6.77 7.29
C VAL A 1 -8.05 5.87 6.33
N GLY A 2 -9.23 5.38 6.72
CA GLY A 2 -10.07 4.53 5.89
C GLY A 2 -10.13 3.10 6.38
N SER A 3 -10.79 2.25 5.59
CA SER A 3 -10.98 0.82 5.90
C SER A 3 -10.20 -0.13 4.97
N GLY A 4 -10.24 -1.43 5.23
CA GLY A 4 -9.46 -2.45 4.51
C GLY A 4 -8.05 -2.58 5.09
N ASN A 5 -7.04 -2.74 4.24
CA ASN A 5 -5.63 -2.80 4.65
C ASN A 5 -5.02 -1.42 4.98
N HIS A 6 -5.86 -0.42 5.23
CA HIS A 6 -5.42 0.90 5.63
C HIS A 6 -5.14 0.95 7.13
N TYR A 7 -4.00 1.51 7.51
CA TYR A 7 -3.55 1.51 8.90
C TYR A 7 -2.72 2.73 9.28
N VAL A 8 -2.58 2.91 10.59
CA VAL A 8 -1.58 3.74 11.24
C VAL A 8 -0.89 2.91 12.30
N ASP A 9 0.41 2.71 12.12
CA ASP A 9 1.20 1.83 12.95
C ASP A 9 2.33 2.60 13.61
N VAL A 10 2.68 2.18 14.83
CA VAL A 10 3.87 2.63 15.55
C VAL A 10 4.82 1.45 15.58
N PHE A 11 6.05 1.66 15.12
CA PHE A 11 7.10 0.65 15.07
C PHE A 11 8.30 1.08 15.90
N ALA A 12 9.13 0.11 16.29
CA ALA A 12 10.52 0.33 16.68
C ALA A 12 11.44 -0.33 15.66
N ASP A 13 12.53 0.33 15.31
CA ASP A 13 13.61 -0.28 14.52
C ASP A 13 14.62 -1.02 15.41
N GLU A 14 15.63 -1.61 14.78
CA GLU A 14 16.71 -2.34 15.46
C GLU A 14 17.54 -1.50 16.43
N ARG A 15 17.44 -0.17 16.37
CA ARG A 15 18.12 0.78 17.27
C ARG A 15 17.20 1.34 18.34
N GLY A 16 15.93 0.92 18.37
CA GLY A 16 14.92 1.43 19.28
C GLY A 16 14.36 2.80 18.89
N MET A 17 14.62 3.29 17.67
CA MET A 17 13.99 4.50 17.18
C MET A 17 12.53 4.21 16.84
N ILE A 18 11.66 5.17 17.17
CA ILE A 18 10.22 5.03 16.94
C ILE A 18 9.87 5.58 15.55
N TRP A 19 9.17 4.76 14.78
CA TRP A 19 8.65 5.10 13.46
C TRP A 19 7.13 5.12 13.50
N VAL A 20 6.52 6.08 12.82
CA VAL A 20 5.08 6.10 12.55
C VAL A 20 4.88 5.77 11.08
N GLY A 21 4.32 4.60 10.80
CA GLY A 21 3.98 4.19 9.43
C GLY A 21 2.51 4.39 9.16
N VAL A 22 2.19 4.97 8.00
CA VAL A 22 0.81 5.18 7.56
C VAL A 22 0.61 4.54 6.20
N HIS A 23 -0.46 3.79 6.06
CA HIS A 23 -0.79 3.13 4.81
C HIS A 23 -2.22 3.48 4.42
N PHE A 24 -2.37 4.46 3.52
CA PHE A 24 -3.63 4.75 2.85
C PHE A 24 -3.41 5.55 1.57
N GLY A 25 -4.34 5.38 0.63
CA GLY A 25 -4.32 6.08 -0.65
C GLY A 25 -5.17 7.35 -0.67
N SER A 26 -5.54 7.75 -1.88
CA SER A 26 -6.35 8.92 -2.20
C SER A 26 -7.82 8.84 -1.78
N ARG A 27 -8.21 7.82 -0.98
CA ARG A 27 -9.58 7.62 -0.51
C ARG A 27 -10.58 7.57 -1.68
N GLY A 28 -11.82 8.00 -1.47
CA GLY A 28 -12.85 8.05 -2.50
C GLY A 28 -12.45 8.89 -3.72
N LEU A 29 -11.61 9.92 -3.59
CA LEU A 29 -11.20 10.78 -4.72
C LEU A 29 -10.57 9.97 -5.85
N GLY A 30 -9.51 9.20 -5.55
CA GLY A 30 -8.84 8.41 -6.58
C GLY A 30 -9.69 7.25 -7.11
N HIS A 31 -10.54 6.65 -6.27
CA HIS A 31 -11.48 5.63 -6.73
C HIS A 31 -12.50 6.22 -7.72
N THR A 32 -13.10 7.38 -7.41
CA THR A 32 -14.03 8.06 -8.32
C THR A 32 -13.35 8.46 -9.62
N ILE A 33 -12.10 8.92 -9.57
CA ILE A 33 -11.31 9.23 -10.78
C ILE A 33 -11.12 7.96 -11.62
N ALA A 34 -10.57 6.88 -11.05
CA ALA A 34 -10.29 5.65 -11.77
C ALA A 34 -11.55 5.04 -12.39
N SER A 35 -12.63 4.92 -11.61
CA SER A 35 -13.91 4.37 -12.08
C SER A 35 -14.57 5.25 -13.14
N GLY A 36 -14.45 6.57 -13.03
CA GLY A 36 -14.93 7.53 -14.02
C GLY A 36 -14.23 7.39 -15.37
N PHE A 37 -12.89 7.34 -15.38
CA PHE A 37 -12.12 7.16 -16.61
C PHE A 37 -12.28 5.77 -17.22
N LEU A 38 -12.46 4.73 -16.40
CA LEU A 38 -12.80 3.41 -16.89
C LEU A 38 -14.15 3.42 -17.62
N ALA A 39 -15.16 4.12 -17.11
CA ALA A 39 -16.45 4.28 -17.79
C ALA A 39 -16.30 5.03 -19.12
N LEU A 40 -15.58 6.16 -19.12
CA LEU A 40 -15.31 6.95 -20.32
C LEU A 40 -14.58 6.16 -21.40
N SER A 41 -13.58 5.35 -21.02
CA SER A 41 -12.82 4.49 -21.95
C SER A 41 -13.69 3.44 -22.66
N GLN A 42 -14.84 3.09 -22.08
CA GLN A 42 -15.80 2.13 -22.63
C GLN A 42 -17.01 2.82 -23.29
N GLY A 43 -16.90 4.12 -23.58
CA GLY A 43 -17.97 4.92 -24.20
C GLY A 43 -19.20 5.09 -23.31
N LYS A 44 -19.04 5.01 -21.99
CA LYS A 44 -20.09 5.24 -21.00
C LYS A 44 -19.91 6.59 -20.30
N GLU A 45 -20.98 7.11 -19.73
CA GLU A 45 -20.94 8.36 -18.96
C GLU A 45 -20.14 8.19 -17.66
N TRP A 46 -19.55 9.28 -17.18
CA TRP A 46 -18.90 9.33 -15.87
C TRP A 46 -19.82 8.82 -14.75
N GLY A 47 -19.29 7.98 -13.86
CA GLY A 47 -20.05 7.40 -12.75
C GLY A 47 -20.91 6.20 -13.12
N LYS A 48 -20.98 5.79 -14.39
CA LYS A 48 -21.59 4.50 -14.76
C LYS A 48 -20.69 3.36 -14.30
N ARG A 49 -21.30 2.36 -13.67
CA ARG A 49 -20.61 1.11 -13.34
C ARG A 49 -20.37 0.32 -14.62
N VAL A 50 -19.12 0.00 -14.88
CA VAL A 50 -18.66 -0.76 -16.05
C VAL A 50 -17.81 -1.95 -15.60
N PRO A 51 -17.61 -2.97 -16.46
CA PRO A 51 -16.64 -4.02 -16.21
C PRO A 51 -15.23 -3.46 -15.98
N GLU A 52 -14.49 -4.08 -15.06
CA GLU A 52 -13.08 -3.75 -14.76
C GLU A 52 -12.14 -4.37 -15.80
N ASN A 53 -12.19 -3.84 -17.03
CA ASN A 53 -11.26 -4.20 -18.09
C ASN A 53 -10.01 -3.33 -18.02
N GLU A 54 -8.85 -3.90 -18.34
CA GLU A 54 -7.62 -3.13 -18.52
C GLU A 54 -7.76 -2.24 -19.75
N VAL A 55 -7.44 -0.95 -19.58
CA VAL A 55 -7.57 0.06 -20.63
C VAL A 55 -6.34 0.96 -20.63
N LEU A 56 -5.93 1.38 -21.82
CA LEU A 56 -4.89 2.38 -22.01
C LEU A 56 -5.53 3.66 -22.55
N LEU A 57 -5.15 4.79 -21.97
CA LEU A 57 -5.55 6.12 -22.42
C LEU A 57 -4.35 6.79 -23.06
N ASP A 58 -4.49 7.18 -24.32
CA ASP A 58 -3.45 7.93 -25.02
C ASP A 58 -3.34 9.35 -24.43
N LEU A 59 -2.19 9.66 -23.84
CA LEU A 59 -1.93 10.93 -23.16
C LEU A 59 -1.91 12.14 -24.11
N SER A 60 -1.85 11.93 -25.43
CA SER A 60 -2.00 13.01 -26.41
C SER A 60 -3.46 13.44 -26.62
N THR A 61 -4.41 12.64 -26.15
CA THR A 61 -5.84 12.94 -26.26
C THR A 61 -6.34 13.74 -25.05
N PRO A 62 -7.40 14.56 -25.18
CA PRO A 62 -7.96 15.29 -24.05
C PRO A 62 -8.37 14.38 -22.86
N VAL A 63 -8.85 13.16 -23.13
CA VAL A 63 -9.22 12.20 -22.08
C VAL A 63 -8.00 11.62 -21.36
N GLY A 64 -6.92 11.32 -22.08
CA GLY A 64 -5.68 10.83 -21.48
C GLY A 64 -4.97 11.92 -20.67
N ASP A 65 -4.90 13.15 -21.18
CA ASP A 65 -4.34 14.29 -20.47
C ASP A 65 -5.13 14.60 -19.18
N ALA A 66 -6.46 14.61 -19.26
CA ALA A 66 -7.32 14.79 -18.09
C ALA A 66 -7.13 13.67 -17.04
N TYR A 67 -6.97 12.41 -17.47
CA TYR A 67 -6.66 11.30 -16.56
C TYR A 67 -5.33 11.52 -15.87
N TRP A 68 -4.29 11.89 -16.62
CA TRP A 68 -2.96 12.15 -16.08
C TRP A 68 -2.99 13.26 -15.02
N ALA A 69 -3.66 14.37 -15.30
CA ALA A 69 -3.79 15.48 -14.37
C ALA A 69 -4.53 15.07 -13.07
N LEU A 70 -5.67 14.38 -13.21
CA LEU A 70 -6.47 13.96 -12.05
C LEU A 70 -5.81 12.84 -11.24
N MET A 71 -5.16 11.88 -11.89
CA MET A 71 -4.35 10.87 -11.23
C MET A 71 -3.22 11.53 -10.43
N THR A 72 -2.54 12.52 -11.01
CA THR A 72 -1.46 13.27 -10.35
C THR A 72 -1.98 13.99 -9.11
N LEU A 73 -3.10 14.72 -9.23
CA LEU A 73 -3.77 15.37 -8.10
C LEU A 73 -4.17 14.38 -7.01
N ALA A 74 -4.70 13.21 -7.37
CA ALA A 74 -5.04 12.17 -6.40
C ALA A 74 -3.79 11.63 -5.68
N GLY A 75 -2.66 11.54 -6.39
CA GLY A 75 -1.34 11.24 -5.81
C GLY A 75 -0.94 12.28 -4.76
N GLU A 76 -0.94 13.56 -5.12
CA GLU A 76 -0.61 14.67 -4.21
C GLU A 76 -1.53 14.71 -2.98
N TYR A 77 -2.84 14.53 -3.19
CA TYR A 77 -3.82 14.43 -2.11
C TYR A 77 -3.49 13.27 -1.15
N ALA A 78 -3.16 12.11 -1.68
CA ALA A 78 -2.77 10.95 -0.87
C ALA A 78 -1.43 11.19 -0.14
N HIS A 79 -0.48 11.88 -0.78
CA HIS A 79 0.80 12.24 -0.20
C HIS A 79 0.60 13.15 1.02
N ALA A 80 -0.05 14.30 0.82
CA ALA A 80 -0.31 15.28 1.86
C ALA A 80 -1.13 14.69 3.02
N GLY A 81 -2.12 13.85 2.71
CA GLY A 81 -2.89 13.14 3.73
C GLY A 81 -2.00 12.26 4.61
N ARG A 82 -1.12 11.44 3.99
CA ARG A 82 -0.19 10.56 4.73
C ARG A 82 0.76 11.36 5.62
N GLU A 83 1.38 12.41 5.09
CA GLU A 83 2.26 13.28 5.88
C GLU A 83 1.54 13.89 7.08
N TRP A 84 0.33 14.42 6.86
CA TRP A 84 -0.47 15.03 7.92
C TRP A 84 -0.81 14.03 9.03
N VAL A 85 -1.26 12.81 8.68
CA VAL A 85 -1.56 11.78 9.68
C VAL A 85 -0.31 11.34 10.44
N ALA A 86 0.79 11.08 9.72
CA ALA A 86 2.04 10.65 10.35
C ALA A 86 2.55 11.71 11.34
N SER A 87 2.62 12.97 10.91
CA SER A 87 3.05 14.10 11.74
C SER A 87 2.14 14.33 12.95
N LYS A 88 0.82 14.17 12.76
CA LYS A 88 -0.16 14.26 13.85
C LYS A 88 0.10 13.19 14.92
N VAL A 89 0.37 11.95 14.52
CA VAL A 89 0.64 10.85 15.47
C VAL A 89 1.99 11.01 16.15
N VAL A 90 3.04 11.46 15.43
CA VAL A 90 4.32 11.81 16.06
C VAL A 90 4.11 12.85 17.17
N THR A 91 3.31 13.89 16.91
CA THR A 91 2.95 14.90 17.92
C THR A 91 2.17 14.30 19.10
N MET A 92 1.21 13.40 18.84
CA MET A 92 0.44 12.73 19.91
C MET A 92 1.31 11.88 20.83
N LEU A 93 2.38 11.28 20.29
CA LEU A 93 3.37 10.52 21.06
C LEU A 93 4.35 11.43 21.83
N GLY A 94 4.24 12.75 21.73
CA GLY A 94 5.18 13.71 22.31
C GLY A 94 6.53 13.74 21.60
N GLY A 95 6.62 13.18 20.39
CA GLY A 95 7.85 13.09 19.61
C GLY A 95 8.08 14.31 18.72
N ARG A 96 9.24 14.31 18.05
CA ARG A 96 9.59 15.24 16.96
C ARG A 96 9.97 14.42 15.74
N GLN A 97 9.47 14.81 14.57
CA GLN A 97 9.85 14.17 13.32
C GLN A 97 11.35 14.42 13.06
N LEU A 98 12.10 13.33 12.85
CA LEU A 98 13.54 13.36 12.58
C LEU A 98 13.86 13.03 11.13
N ASP A 99 13.04 12.19 10.52
CA ASP A 99 13.20 11.65 9.18
C ASP A 99 11.81 11.37 8.59
N ILE A 100 11.72 11.27 7.27
CA ILE A 100 10.51 10.88 6.56
C ILE A 100 10.87 10.04 5.33
N VAL A 101 10.20 8.91 5.18
CA VAL A 101 10.28 8.06 3.99
C VAL A 101 8.88 7.89 3.45
N HIS A 102 8.73 8.06 2.14
CA HIS A 102 7.42 8.04 1.51
C HIS A 102 7.50 7.47 0.11
N ASN A 103 6.46 6.75 -0.28
CA ASN A 103 6.35 6.19 -1.61
C ASN A 103 4.89 5.98 -2.02
N HIS A 104 4.65 5.89 -3.33
CA HIS A 104 3.37 5.48 -3.92
C HIS A 104 3.51 4.07 -4.48
N HIS A 105 2.45 3.27 -4.38
CA HIS A 105 2.48 1.88 -4.86
C HIS A 105 1.33 1.50 -5.82
N ASN A 106 0.47 2.47 -6.14
CA ASN A 106 -0.58 2.39 -7.15
C ASN A 106 -0.60 3.73 -7.88
N PHE A 107 0.28 3.89 -8.87
CA PHE A 107 0.50 5.16 -9.56
C PHE A 107 1.21 4.92 -10.91
N ALA A 108 1.30 5.96 -11.74
CA ALA A 108 2.06 5.92 -12.98
C ALA A 108 3.05 7.10 -13.06
N TRP A 109 4.23 6.86 -13.60
CA TRP A 109 5.30 7.84 -13.69
C TRP A 109 5.78 7.99 -15.13
N ARG A 110 6.18 9.22 -15.50
CA ARG A 110 7.00 9.47 -16.70
C ARG A 110 8.44 9.18 -16.34
N GLU A 111 9.02 8.16 -16.95
CA GLU A 111 10.38 7.71 -16.65
C GLU A 111 11.15 7.47 -17.95
N ARG A 112 12.47 7.64 -17.90
CA ARG A 112 13.34 7.36 -19.03
C ARG A 112 14.13 6.09 -18.76
N HIS A 113 13.96 5.09 -19.62
CA HIS A 113 14.65 3.80 -19.57
C HIS A 113 15.23 3.51 -20.94
N ASP A 114 16.47 3.04 -21.03
CA ASP A 114 17.16 2.70 -22.29
C ASP A 114 17.10 3.80 -23.37
N GLY A 115 17.15 5.06 -22.92
CA GLY A 115 17.11 6.23 -23.81
C GLY A 115 15.71 6.64 -24.30
N ALA A 116 14.66 5.88 -24.00
CA ALA A 116 13.28 6.14 -24.39
C ALA A 116 12.41 6.57 -23.19
N ASP A 117 11.38 7.38 -23.48
CA ASP A 117 10.40 7.83 -22.48
C ASP A 117 9.26 6.81 -22.36
N TYR A 118 8.96 6.43 -21.12
CA TYR A 118 7.92 5.48 -20.75
C TYR A 118 6.91 6.09 -19.77
N ILE A 119 5.69 5.57 -19.84
CA ILE A 119 4.73 5.68 -18.74
C ILE A 119 4.78 4.36 -17.96
N VAL A 120 5.51 4.36 -16.84
CA VAL A 120 5.65 3.17 -16.00
C VAL A 120 4.50 3.12 -15.02
N VAL A 121 3.58 2.18 -15.24
CA VAL A 121 2.42 1.93 -14.39
C VAL A 121 2.80 0.90 -13.33
N ARG A 122 2.69 1.26 -12.05
CA ARG A 122 2.89 0.32 -10.94
C ARG A 122 1.60 0.17 -10.15
N LYS A 123 1.14 -1.07 -10.04
CA LYS A 123 0.03 -1.49 -9.18
C LYS A 123 0.54 -2.61 -8.30
N GLY A 124 0.59 -2.39 -7.00
CA GLY A 124 1.23 -3.36 -6.10
C GLY A 124 2.76 -3.17 -5.94
N ALA A 125 3.35 -2.14 -6.56
CA ALA A 125 4.79 -1.96 -6.65
C ALA A 125 5.18 -0.47 -6.60
N THR A 126 6.41 -0.19 -6.19
CA THR A 126 6.90 1.17 -5.93
C THR A 126 8.27 1.40 -6.59
N PRO A 127 8.64 2.62 -6.98
CA PRO A 127 9.97 2.90 -7.50
C PRO A 127 11.05 2.65 -6.43
N ALA A 128 12.18 2.10 -6.87
CA ALA A 128 13.37 1.77 -6.11
C ALA A 128 14.61 2.00 -6.98
N PHE A 129 14.74 3.21 -7.52
CA PHE A 129 15.97 3.65 -8.17
C PHE A 129 17.15 3.59 -7.19
N PRO A 130 18.40 3.48 -7.66
CA PRO A 130 19.57 3.39 -6.78
C PRO A 130 19.58 4.48 -5.72
N GLY A 131 19.49 4.07 -4.45
CA GLY A 131 19.45 4.97 -3.31
C GLY A 131 18.12 5.62 -2.96
N GLN A 132 17.07 5.39 -3.75
CA GLN A 132 15.73 5.84 -3.43
C GLN A 132 15.17 5.00 -2.29
N ARG A 133 14.85 5.66 -1.17
CA ARG A 133 14.26 5.03 0.00
C ARG A 133 12.78 4.77 -0.20
N GLY A 134 12.29 3.66 0.34
CA GLY A 134 10.88 3.27 0.32
C GLY A 134 10.46 2.58 1.61
N PHE A 135 9.17 2.66 1.91
CA PHE A 135 8.54 1.92 3.00
C PHE A 135 7.75 0.74 2.42
N VAL A 136 8.02 -0.45 2.95
CA VAL A 136 7.35 -1.70 2.55
C VAL A 136 6.66 -2.28 3.79
N GLY A 137 5.34 -2.25 3.77
CA GLY A 137 4.51 -2.67 4.89
C GLY A 137 4.39 -4.20 5.01
N GLY A 138 4.41 -4.69 6.24
CA GLY A 138 3.91 -6.03 6.58
C GLY A 138 2.38 -6.08 6.61
N SER A 139 1.84 -7.26 6.94
CA SER A 139 0.46 -7.40 7.39
C SER A 139 0.28 -6.91 8.83
N MET A 140 -0.98 -6.88 9.30
CA MET A 140 -1.33 -6.54 10.68
C MET A 140 -0.48 -7.33 11.68
N GLY A 141 0.39 -6.64 12.41
CA GLY A 141 1.26 -7.24 13.42
C GLY A 141 2.52 -7.92 12.87
N ASP A 142 2.80 -7.88 11.57
CA ASP A 142 4.06 -8.33 10.96
C ASP A 142 5.07 -7.19 10.82
N ASP A 143 6.35 -7.55 10.64
CA ASP A 143 7.41 -6.56 10.46
C ASP A 143 7.23 -5.83 9.13
N ALA A 144 7.60 -4.57 9.12
CA ALA A 144 7.76 -3.76 7.93
C ALA A 144 9.23 -3.43 7.72
N VAL A 145 9.60 -2.83 6.58
CA VAL A 145 10.98 -2.38 6.35
C VAL A 145 11.03 -0.99 5.75
N ILE A 146 12.08 -0.25 6.11
CA ILE A 146 12.60 0.81 5.26
C ILE A 146 13.68 0.17 4.40
N LEU A 147 13.57 0.30 3.10
CA LEU A 147 14.57 -0.17 2.14
C LEU A 147 15.02 0.97 1.24
N GLU A 148 16.03 0.72 0.43
CA GLU A 148 16.35 1.54 -0.75
C GLU A 148 16.64 0.67 -1.96
N GLY A 149 16.54 1.23 -3.16
CA GLY A 149 17.14 0.62 -4.35
C GLY A 149 18.64 0.44 -4.15
N ALA A 150 19.17 -0.74 -4.46
CA ALA A 150 20.58 -1.03 -4.29
C ALA A 150 21.46 -0.06 -5.10
N ARG A 151 22.61 0.29 -4.54
CA ARG A 151 23.59 1.17 -5.17
C ARG A 151 24.82 0.34 -5.53
N ASP A 152 25.20 0.37 -6.79
CA ASP A 152 26.55 0.00 -7.20
C ASP A 152 27.36 1.27 -7.45
N ALA A 153 28.65 1.22 -7.11
CA ALA A 153 29.54 2.36 -7.28
C ALA A 153 29.72 2.67 -8.78
N GLY A 154 29.06 3.72 -9.28
CA GLY A 154 29.30 4.30 -10.60
C GLY A 154 28.45 3.76 -11.76
N GLU A 155 27.51 2.84 -11.51
CA GLU A 155 26.62 2.30 -12.55
C GLU A 155 25.18 2.83 -12.38
N PRO A 156 24.40 2.98 -13.47
CA PRO A 156 23.00 3.40 -13.43
C PRO A 156 22.05 2.36 -12.78
N GLY A 157 22.61 1.29 -12.20
CA GLY A 157 21.94 0.14 -11.58
C GLY A 157 22.14 -1.15 -12.36
N THR A 158 22.01 -2.29 -11.69
CA THR A 158 22.27 -3.61 -12.27
C THR A 158 21.32 -3.94 -13.43
N PRO A 159 21.69 -4.88 -14.33
CA PRO A 159 20.77 -5.38 -15.36
C PRO A 159 19.43 -5.88 -14.79
N LEU A 160 19.44 -6.45 -13.59
CA LEU A 160 18.23 -6.90 -12.91
C LEU A 160 17.35 -5.73 -12.46
N GLN A 161 17.94 -4.64 -11.94
CA GLN A 161 17.20 -3.43 -11.60
C GLN A 161 16.58 -2.77 -12.84
N GLN A 162 17.33 -2.70 -13.96
CA GLN A 162 16.84 -2.17 -15.24
C GLN A 162 15.67 -3.01 -15.77
N ALA A 163 15.80 -4.34 -15.76
CA ALA A 163 14.73 -5.26 -16.19
C ALA A 163 13.46 -5.13 -15.32
N ALA A 164 13.60 -4.75 -14.05
CA ALA A 164 12.49 -4.46 -13.14
C ALA A 164 11.94 -3.03 -13.27
N LEU A 165 12.44 -2.22 -14.23
CA LEU A 165 12.16 -0.79 -14.36
C LEU A 165 12.35 -0.06 -13.01
N PHE A 166 13.40 -0.46 -12.28
CA PHE A 166 13.75 0.03 -10.96
C PHE A 166 12.55 0.02 -10.01
N SER A 167 11.82 -1.09 -9.96
CA SER A 167 10.64 -1.26 -9.13
C SER A 167 10.89 -2.28 -8.02
N THR A 168 10.21 -2.12 -6.90
CA THR A 168 10.16 -3.12 -5.83
C THR A 168 8.75 -3.31 -5.31
N VAL A 169 8.54 -4.33 -4.48
CA VAL A 169 7.26 -4.64 -3.84
C VAL A 169 6.84 -3.55 -2.86
N HIS A 170 5.53 -3.36 -2.65
CA HIS A 170 5.05 -2.47 -1.58
C HIS A 170 4.76 -3.18 -0.26
N GLY A 171 4.69 -4.52 -0.27
CA GLY A 171 4.32 -5.34 0.87
C GLY A 171 4.26 -6.82 0.53
N ALA A 172 3.87 -7.64 1.50
CA ALA A 172 3.99 -9.10 1.38
C ALA A 172 3.03 -9.75 0.35
N GLY A 173 1.91 -9.08 0.03
CA GLY A 173 0.90 -9.62 -0.87
C GLY A 173 0.05 -10.74 -0.24
N ARG A 174 -1.20 -10.85 -0.68
CA ARG A 174 -2.17 -11.79 -0.13
C ARG A 174 -1.98 -13.19 -0.70
N VAL A 175 -2.21 -14.21 0.13
CA VAL A 175 -2.31 -15.62 -0.30
C VAL A 175 -3.74 -16.11 -0.44
N MET A 176 -4.72 -15.34 0.05
CA MET A 176 -6.14 -15.66 -0.06
C MET A 176 -7.02 -14.41 -0.14
N SER A 177 -8.22 -14.57 -0.70
CA SER A 177 -9.19 -13.48 -0.80
C SER A 177 -9.70 -13.04 0.58
N ARG A 178 -10.23 -11.81 0.69
CA ARG A 178 -10.85 -11.32 1.94
C ARG A 178 -11.99 -12.21 2.40
N THR A 179 -12.79 -12.69 1.45
CA THR A 179 -13.91 -13.60 1.70
C THR A 179 -13.46 -14.98 2.15
N GLU A 180 -12.34 -15.48 1.63
CA GLU A 180 -11.77 -16.75 2.08
C GLU A 180 -11.19 -16.63 3.51
N ALA A 181 -10.56 -15.50 3.81
CA ALA A 181 -10.02 -15.19 5.13
C ALA A 181 -11.12 -15.05 6.20
N ALA A 182 -12.07 -14.12 6.01
CA ALA A 182 -13.07 -13.73 7.02
C ALA A 182 -14.44 -14.39 6.86
N GLY A 183 -14.68 -15.09 5.75
CA GLY A 183 -15.97 -15.69 5.42
C GLY A 183 -16.89 -14.75 4.64
N LYS A 184 -18.07 -15.26 4.27
CA LYS A 184 -19.11 -14.48 3.60
C LYS A 184 -20.08 -13.94 4.62
N ARG A 185 -20.39 -12.65 4.55
CA ARG A 185 -21.47 -12.03 5.33
C ARG A 185 -22.58 -11.54 4.42
N SER A 186 -23.81 -11.57 4.93
CA SER A 186 -24.95 -10.93 4.28
C SER A 186 -24.79 -9.41 4.36
N TRP A 187 -24.85 -8.72 3.22
CA TRP A 187 -24.83 -7.27 3.20
C TRP A 187 -26.05 -6.64 3.92
N LYS A 188 -27.21 -7.30 3.86
CA LYS A 188 -28.46 -6.82 4.48
C LYS A 188 -28.54 -7.09 5.98
N THR A 189 -28.15 -8.28 6.40
CA THR A 189 -28.37 -8.75 7.78
C THR A 189 -27.09 -8.87 8.59
N LYS A 190 -25.92 -8.64 7.98
CA LYS A 190 -24.58 -8.87 8.54
C LYS A 190 -24.30 -10.29 9.05
N ALA A 191 -25.29 -11.19 8.96
CA ALA A 191 -25.16 -12.60 9.33
C ALA A 191 -24.09 -13.30 8.51
N ILE A 192 -23.30 -14.15 9.17
CA ILE A 192 -22.30 -15.01 8.55
C ILE A 192 -23.03 -16.06 7.70
N LYS A 193 -22.80 -16.04 6.39
CA LYS A 193 -23.29 -17.03 5.43
C LYS A 193 -22.39 -18.26 5.36
N SER A 194 -21.09 -18.05 5.53
CA SER A 194 -20.09 -19.13 5.62
C SER A 194 -18.91 -18.64 6.44
N PRO A 195 -18.31 -19.47 7.31
CA PRO A 195 -17.12 -19.10 8.04
C PRO A 195 -15.93 -18.89 7.09
N GLY A 196 -14.96 -18.09 7.53
CA GLY A 196 -13.66 -17.96 6.88
C GLY A 196 -12.66 -19.01 7.36
N LYS A 197 -11.48 -19.04 6.75
CA LYS A 197 -10.37 -19.92 7.17
C LYS A 197 -9.65 -19.44 8.42
N ILE A 198 -9.80 -18.16 8.78
CA ILE A 198 -9.07 -17.53 9.88
C ILE A 198 -10.06 -17.24 11.02
N SER A 199 -9.67 -17.58 12.25
CA SER A 199 -10.45 -17.27 13.46
C SER A 199 -9.85 -16.07 14.22
N TRP A 200 -10.66 -15.46 15.10
CA TRP A 200 -10.19 -14.43 16.02
C TRP A 200 -9.15 -14.95 17.01
N GLU A 201 -9.22 -16.23 17.37
CA GLU A 201 -8.24 -16.89 18.22
C GLU A 201 -6.88 -16.94 17.53
N MET A 202 -6.82 -17.40 16.27
CA MET A 202 -5.58 -17.39 15.47
C MET A 202 -4.98 -15.97 15.36
N LEU A 203 -5.82 -14.96 15.08
CA LEU A 203 -5.35 -13.58 15.02
C LEU A 203 -4.81 -13.12 16.38
N ARG A 204 -5.53 -13.40 17.47
CA ARG A 204 -5.13 -12.99 18.81
C ARG A 204 -3.84 -13.66 19.25
N GLU A 205 -3.69 -14.96 19.03
CA GLU A 205 -2.45 -15.70 19.32
C GLU A 205 -1.26 -15.08 18.60
N TRP A 206 -1.41 -14.71 17.32
CA TRP A 206 -0.36 -14.05 16.55
C TRP A 206 0.03 -12.69 17.15
N ILE A 207 -0.97 -11.85 17.45
CA ILE A 207 -0.77 -10.50 17.99
C ILE A 207 -0.17 -10.55 19.39
N ASP A 208 -0.66 -11.44 20.26
CA ASP A 208 -0.19 -11.63 21.63
C ASP A 208 1.25 -12.15 21.64
N ALA A 209 1.58 -13.13 20.79
CA ALA A 209 2.94 -13.66 20.66
C ALA A 209 3.95 -12.59 20.19
N ARG A 210 3.50 -11.63 19.38
CA ARG A 210 4.32 -10.51 18.90
C ARG A 210 4.37 -9.34 19.88
N GLY A 211 3.48 -9.32 20.87
CA GLY A 211 3.34 -8.23 21.86
C GLY A 211 2.82 -6.94 21.24
N VAL A 212 1.95 -7.02 20.23
CA VAL A 212 1.44 -5.87 19.48
C VAL A 212 0.12 -5.38 20.07
N VAL A 213 -0.03 -4.07 20.25
CA VAL A 213 -1.31 -3.47 20.62
C VAL A 213 -2.15 -3.24 19.37
N LEU A 214 -3.11 -4.13 19.11
CA LEU A 214 -4.07 -3.97 18.02
C LEU A 214 -5.29 -3.13 18.46
N ARG A 215 -5.69 -2.17 17.63
CA ARG A 215 -6.94 -1.41 17.72
C ARG A 215 -7.68 -1.47 16.40
N GLY A 216 -8.92 -1.97 16.44
CA GLY A 216 -9.71 -2.27 15.24
C GLY A 216 -9.19 -3.51 14.51
N GLY A 217 -9.23 -3.49 13.19
CA GLY A 217 -8.83 -4.62 12.35
C GLY A 217 -9.95 -5.64 12.13
N GLY A 218 -9.75 -6.48 11.12
CA GLY A 218 -10.65 -7.56 10.74
C GLY A 218 -9.89 -8.82 10.35
N LEU A 219 -10.58 -9.95 10.38
CA LEU A 219 -10.00 -11.25 9.99
C LEU A 219 -9.55 -11.27 8.53
N ASP A 220 -10.12 -10.41 7.69
CA ASP A 220 -9.76 -10.28 6.28
C ASP A 220 -8.37 -9.68 6.07
N GLU A 221 -7.83 -8.98 7.07
CA GLU A 221 -6.48 -8.39 7.07
C GLU A 221 -5.52 -9.06 8.06
N SER A 222 -5.91 -10.24 8.60
CA SER A 222 -5.07 -11.04 9.49
C SER A 222 -3.74 -11.42 8.80
N PRO A 223 -2.61 -11.49 9.52
CA PRO A 223 -1.33 -11.89 8.95
C PRO A 223 -1.36 -13.27 8.28
N HIS A 224 -2.23 -14.19 8.71
CA HIS A 224 -2.44 -15.49 8.04
C HIS A 224 -2.93 -15.37 6.59
N ALA A 225 -3.51 -14.23 6.19
CA ALA A 225 -3.95 -13.98 4.82
C ALA A 225 -2.82 -13.50 3.89
N TYR A 226 -1.60 -13.33 4.39
CA TYR A 226 -0.46 -12.73 3.70
C TYR A 226 0.77 -13.63 3.69
N ARG A 227 1.60 -13.49 2.64
CA ARG A 227 2.94 -14.08 2.60
C ARG A 227 3.80 -13.52 3.73
N ARG A 228 4.92 -14.17 4.02
CA ARG A 228 5.88 -13.64 5.00
C ARG A 228 6.77 -12.60 4.30
N LEU A 229 6.83 -11.39 4.84
CA LEU A 229 7.60 -10.30 4.23
C LEU A 229 9.09 -10.68 3.97
N PRO A 230 9.80 -11.38 4.89
CA PRO A 230 11.18 -11.80 4.63
C PRO A 230 11.35 -12.64 3.36
N GLU A 231 10.40 -13.52 3.04
CA GLU A 231 10.44 -14.34 1.82
C GLU A 231 10.27 -13.48 0.56
N VAL A 232 9.37 -12.50 0.62
CA VAL A 232 9.12 -11.57 -0.49
C VAL A 232 10.32 -10.67 -0.74
N LEU A 233 10.95 -10.18 0.34
CA LEU A 233 12.17 -9.36 0.25
C LEU A 233 13.34 -10.19 -0.28
N ALA A 234 13.51 -11.43 0.16
CA ALA A 234 14.54 -12.33 -0.35
C ALA A 234 14.42 -12.54 -1.87
N ALA A 235 13.19 -12.62 -2.39
CA ALA A 235 12.94 -12.74 -3.82
C ALA A 235 13.31 -11.49 -4.65
N GLN A 236 13.49 -10.32 -4.01
CA GLN A 236 14.01 -9.12 -4.69
C GLN A 236 15.52 -9.22 -4.96
N GLY A 237 16.23 -10.09 -4.25
CA GLY A 237 17.67 -10.28 -4.39
C GLY A 237 18.45 -9.00 -4.20
N GLU A 238 19.41 -8.76 -5.10
CA GLU A 238 20.35 -7.64 -5.04
C GLU A 238 19.77 -6.31 -5.56
N THR A 239 18.49 -6.26 -5.94
CA THR A 239 17.88 -5.03 -6.48
C THR A 239 17.61 -3.97 -5.41
N ILE A 240 17.52 -4.40 -4.15
CA ILE A 240 17.21 -3.54 -3.00
C ILE A 240 18.15 -3.83 -1.83
N ARG A 241 18.20 -2.88 -0.90
CA ARG A 241 18.89 -3.02 0.38
C ARG A 241 17.94 -2.63 1.51
N VAL A 242 17.74 -3.53 2.46
CA VAL A 242 17.00 -3.21 3.70
C VAL A 242 17.86 -2.30 4.57
N LEU A 243 17.31 -1.14 4.94
CA LEU A 243 17.95 -0.15 5.82
C LEU A 243 17.57 -0.38 7.28
N HIS A 244 16.28 -0.61 7.53
CA HIS A 244 15.72 -0.82 8.87
C HIS A 244 14.65 -1.89 8.83
N THR A 245 14.62 -2.73 9.86
CA THR A 245 13.50 -3.64 10.11
C THR A 245 12.63 -3.05 11.19
N LEU A 246 11.36 -2.85 10.88
CA LEU A 246 10.40 -2.15 11.73
C LEU A 246 9.49 -3.17 12.42
N ARG A 247 9.72 -3.39 13.71
CA ARG A 247 8.85 -4.22 14.54
C ARG A 247 7.62 -3.42 14.98
N PRO A 248 6.39 -3.88 14.69
CA PRO A 248 5.19 -3.18 15.13
C PRO A 248 5.05 -3.24 16.65
N LEU A 249 4.61 -2.13 17.24
CA LEU A 249 4.26 -1.97 18.65
C LEU A 249 2.77 -1.71 18.80
N ILE A 250 2.22 -0.85 17.94
CA ILE A 250 0.80 -0.47 17.93
C ILE A 250 0.32 -0.52 16.49
N VAL A 251 -0.84 -1.14 16.25
CA VAL A 251 -1.49 -1.20 14.95
C VAL A 251 -2.91 -0.64 15.09
N VAL A 252 -3.23 0.40 14.33
CA VAL A 252 -4.55 1.04 14.34
C VAL A 252 -5.18 0.93 12.96
N MET A 253 -6.27 0.20 12.87
CA MET A 253 -7.03 -0.04 11.65
C MET A 253 -8.51 0.25 11.90
N ALA A 254 -9.28 0.45 10.83
CA ALA A 254 -10.73 0.50 10.98
C ALA A 254 -11.26 -0.84 11.51
N GLY A 255 -12.27 -0.79 12.37
CA GLY A 255 -12.94 -1.99 12.85
C GLY A 255 -13.77 -2.66 11.75
N GLU A 256 -14.09 -3.95 11.91
CA GLU A 256 -14.87 -4.74 10.95
C GLU A 256 -16.26 -4.14 10.63
N ASN A 257 -16.84 -3.42 11.59
CA ASN A 257 -18.17 -2.80 11.48
C ASN A 257 -18.12 -1.29 11.24
N GLU A 258 -16.94 -0.72 11.01
CA GLU A 258 -16.77 0.71 10.84
C GLU A 258 -17.23 1.14 9.44
N PHE A 259 -18.18 2.08 9.40
CA PHE A 259 -18.67 2.64 8.14
C PHE A 259 -17.73 3.74 7.68
N ASP A 260 -17.17 3.55 6.50
CA ASP A 260 -16.32 4.53 5.83
C ASP A 260 -17.18 5.18 4.74
N PRO A 261 -17.70 6.41 4.95
CA PRO A 261 -18.64 7.06 4.02
C PRO A 261 -18.00 7.42 2.68
N TYR A 262 -16.68 7.27 2.57
CA TYR A 262 -15.88 7.52 1.37
C TYR A 262 -15.29 6.22 0.80
N LYS A 263 -15.78 5.07 1.26
CA LYS A 263 -15.48 3.75 0.71
C LYS A 263 -16.42 3.43 -0.44
N ASP A 264 -15.85 2.75 -1.43
CA ASP A 264 -16.52 2.07 -2.55
C ASP A 264 -17.88 1.44 -2.20
#